data_AF-A0A3D1CV66-F1
#
_entry.id   AF-A0A3D1CV66-F1
#
_cell.length_a   1.000
_cell.length_b   1.000
_cell.length_c   1.000
_cell.angle_alpha   90.00
_cell.angle_beta   90.00
_cell.angle_gamma   90.00
#
_symmetry.space_group_name_H-M   'P 1'
#
loop_
_entity.id
_entity.type
_entity.pdbx_description
1 polymer ?
#
loop_
_entity_poly.entity_id
_entity_poly.type
_entity_poly.pdbx_seq_one_letter_code
_entity_poly.pdbx_strand_id
1 'polypeptide(L)'
;MKTIDRLILPMALMMLFTACGQQNRKHSAAETETRERLTTAVPTTVEREKQALIYHEKLMEHFGADWMERESDPDLYPPYYGGSFIDNSGTFVVAVTGDPESNRQRLATILGGDDFKVERVIYSYRQMMQVMDLIDAFLVDSSVLEDHPVMAHFAGAYPDVMENRVKVILTEVNSEITNRFRRDISDSPLILFEKGEIPQLY
;
A
#
# COMPACT_ATOMS: atom_id res chain seq x y z
N MET A 1 9.36 1.76 -60.27
CA MET A 1 8.09 1.16 -60.71
C MET A 1 7.64 0.16 -59.66
N LYS A 2 6.79 0.60 -58.72
CA LYS A 2 5.98 -0.19 -57.79
C LYS A 2 4.82 0.71 -57.41
N THR A 3 3.65 0.35 -57.93
CA THR A 3 2.35 1.00 -57.77
C THR A 3 1.78 0.64 -56.39
N ILE A 4 1.31 1.63 -55.64
CA ILE A 4 0.41 1.41 -54.51
C ILE A 4 -0.76 2.37 -54.72
N ASP A 5 -1.91 1.76 -54.98
CA ASP A 5 -3.19 2.40 -55.23
C ASP A 5 -3.65 3.19 -53.99
N ARG A 6 -3.95 4.47 -54.20
CA ARG A 6 -4.65 5.33 -53.23
C ARG A 6 -6.13 5.36 -53.59
N LEU A 7 -6.92 4.70 -52.77
CA LEU A 7 -8.39 4.73 -52.78
C LEU A 7 -8.88 6.15 -52.43
N ILE A 8 -9.75 6.72 -53.27
CA ILE A 8 -10.39 8.03 -53.10
C ILE A 8 -11.91 7.83 -53.05
N LEU A 9 -12.56 8.60 -52.13
CA LEU A 9 -13.92 9.20 -52.21
C LEU A 9 -15.12 8.43 -51.60
N PRO A 10 -16.26 9.09 -51.25
CA PRO A 10 -16.47 10.19 -50.28
C PRO A 10 -17.66 9.98 -49.29
N MET A 11 -17.68 10.87 -48.29
CA MET A 11 -18.81 11.59 -47.66
C MET A 11 -20.25 11.32 -48.15
N ALA A 12 -21.15 10.96 -47.22
CA ALA A 12 -22.59 11.26 -47.33
C ALA A 12 -23.19 11.56 -45.94
N LEU A 13 -24.00 12.62 -45.94
CA LEU A 13 -24.59 13.39 -44.85
C LEU A 13 -26.07 13.02 -44.69
N MET A 14 -26.68 13.39 -43.54
CA MET A 14 -28.13 13.63 -43.32
C MET A 14 -28.99 12.36 -43.06
N MET A 15 -30.01 12.30 -42.18
CA MET A 15 -30.85 13.31 -41.49
C MET A 15 -31.39 12.77 -40.15
N LEU A 16 -31.77 13.72 -39.28
CA LEU A 16 -32.68 13.55 -38.14
C LEU A 16 -34.10 13.20 -38.59
N PHE A 17 -34.77 12.31 -37.88
CA PHE A 17 -36.23 12.33 -37.75
C PHE A 17 -36.62 12.29 -36.26
N THR A 18 -37.21 13.40 -35.82
CA THR A 18 -38.05 13.52 -34.64
C THR A 18 -39.36 12.76 -34.89
N ALA A 19 -39.77 11.93 -33.93
CA ALA A 19 -41.12 11.41 -33.87
C ALA A 19 -41.72 11.78 -32.51
N CYS A 20 -42.59 12.80 -32.51
CA CYS A 20 -43.53 13.08 -31.44
C CYS A 20 -44.70 12.08 -31.53
N GLY A 21 -45.16 11.57 -30.39
CA GLY A 21 -46.33 10.72 -30.29
C GLY A 21 -47.02 10.80 -28.93
N GLN A 22 -47.82 11.86 -28.76
CA GLN A 22 -49.02 12.05 -27.90
C GLN A 22 -49.10 11.51 -26.47
N GLN A 23 -49.35 12.45 -25.56
CA GLN A 23 -49.88 12.25 -24.20
C GLN A 23 -51.42 12.18 -24.24
N ASN A 24 -52.01 11.19 -23.54
CA ASN A 24 -53.02 11.35 -22.46
C ASN A 24 -54.22 10.36 -22.49
N ARG A 25 -54.41 9.64 -21.36
CA ARG A 25 -55.68 9.15 -20.73
C ARG A 25 -56.48 8.02 -21.46
N LYS A 26 -56.95 6.90 -20.86
CA LYS A 26 -57.39 6.52 -19.49
C LYS A 26 -57.53 4.97 -19.32
N HIS A 27 -57.51 4.51 -18.05
CA HIS A 27 -58.06 3.26 -17.46
C HIS A 27 -57.48 1.87 -17.81
N SER A 28 -56.78 1.24 -16.85
CA SER A 28 -57.30 0.12 -16.01
C SER A 28 -56.20 -0.85 -15.55
N ALA A 29 -56.03 -0.95 -14.22
CA ALA A 29 -55.59 -2.09 -13.40
C ALA A 29 -54.46 -3.01 -13.93
N ALA A 30 -53.25 -2.80 -13.40
CA ALA A 30 -52.43 -3.84 -12.77
C ALA A 30 -51.25 -3.14 -12.06
N GLU A 31 -51.41 -2.85 -10.78
CA GLU A 31 -50.30 -2.49 -9.90
C GLU A 31 -49.40 -3.72 -9.77
N THR A 32 -48.31 -3.73 -10.53
CA THR A 32 -47.10 -4.44 -10.11
C THR A 32 -46.18 -3.36 -9.56
N GLU A 33 -46.29 -3.13 -8.25
CA GLU A 33 -45.27 -2.42 -7.49
C GLU A 33 -43.97 -3.22 -7.60
N THR A 34 -43.17 -2.94 -8.61
CA THR A 34 -41.75 -3.26 -8.59
C THR A 34 -41.13 -2.34 -7.55
N ARG A 35 -41.19 -2.78 -6.29
CA ARG A 35 -40.35 -2.27 -5.22
C ARG A 35 -38.91 -2.43 -5.69
N GLU A 36 -38.32 -1.36 -6.23
CA GLU A 36 -36.89 -1.22 -6.42
C GLU A 36 -36.25 -1.51 -5.06
N ARG A 37 -35.77 -2.74 -4.90
CA ARG A 37 -34.81 -3.04 -3.84
C ARG A 37 -33.63 -2.14 -4.14
N LEU A 38 -33.34 -1.23 -3.21
CA LEU A 38 -32.01 -0.66 -3.06
C LEU A 38 -31.05 -1.85 -2.87
N THR A 39 -30.59 -2.46 -3.95
CA THR A 39 -29.40 -3.27 -3.94
C THR A 39 -28.26 -2.27 -3.91
N THR A 40 -27.72 -2.00 -2.72
CA THR A 40 -26.36 -1.46 -2.59
C THR A 40 -25.47 -2.37 -3.42
N ALA A 41 -25.05 -1.88 -4.59
CA ALA A 41 -24.12 -2.60 -5.43
C ALA A 41 -22.87 -2.90 -4.58
N VAL A 42 -22.41 -4.15 -4.60
CA VAL A 42 -21.15 -4.50 -3.94
C VAL A 42 -20.05 -3.65 -4.60
N PRO A 43 -19.24 -2.89 -3.83
CA PRO A 43 -18.19 -2.08 -4.39
C PRO A 43 -17.21 -2.94 -5.20
N THR A 44 -16.80 -2.44 -6.36
CA THR A 44 -15.71 -3.02 -7.17
C THR A 44 -14.39 -2.92 -6.42
N THR A 45 -13.42 -3.78 -6.73
CA THR A 45 -12.05 -3.70 -6.19
C THR A 45 -11.45 -2.30 -6.42
N VAL A 46 -11.70 -1.69 -7.57
CA VAL A 46 -11.19 -0.35 -7.90
C VAL A 46 -11.79 0.72 -6.98
N GLU A 47 -13.07 0.60 -6.60
CA GLU A 47 -13.67 1.53 -5.64
C GLU A 47 -13.12 1.32 -4.24
N ARG A 48 -12.86 0.07 -3.84
CA ARG A 48 -12.24 -0.22 -2.54
C ARG A 48 -10.81 0.31 -2.44
N GLU A 49 -10.01 0.13 -3.48
CA GLU A 49 -8.64 0.66 -3.53
C GLU A 49 -8.62 2.19 -3.40
N LYS A 50 -9.53 2.90 -4.08
CA LYS A 50 -9.69 4.36 -3.93
C LYS A 50 -10.04 4.74 -2.49
N GLN A 51 -10.97 4.02 -1.87
CA GLN A 51 -11.34 4.25 -0.48
C GLN A 51 -10.19 3.94 0.49
N ALA A 52 -9.40 2.91 0.19
CA ALA A 52 -8.23 2.53 0.97
C ALA A 52 -7.14 3.61 0.93
N LEU A 53 -6.91 4.23 -0.23
CA LEU A 53 -5.98 5.37 -0.34
C LEU A 53 -6.46 6.58 0.48
N ILE A 54 -7.77 6.86 0.50
CA ILE A 54 -8.34 7.91 1.35
C ILE A 54 -8.12 7.59 2.84
N TYR A 55 -8.27 6.32 3.24
CA TYR A 55 -8.01 5.91 4.61
C TYR A 55 -6.53 5.99 4.97
N HIS A 56 -5.63 5.62 4.07
CA HIS A 56 -4.20 5.78 4.27
C HIS A 56 -3.84 7.23 4.53
N GLU A 57 -4.30 8.17 3.68
CA GLU A 57 -4.03 9.59 3.84
C GLU A 57 -4.53 10.12 5.20
N LYS A 58 -5.79 9.85 5.54
CA LYS A 58 -6.36 10.27 6.83
C LYS A 58 -5.59 9.72 8.03
N LEU A 59 -5.11 8.47 7.93
CA LEU A 59 -4.34 7.85 8.99
C LEU A 59 -2.98 8.53 9.15
N MET A 60 -2.28 8.80 8.04
CA MET A 60 -0.98 9.46 8.07
C MET A 60 -1.09 10.91 8.53
N GLU A 61 -2.07 11.68 8.03
CA GLU A 61 -2.39 13.04 8.50
C GLU A 61 -2.69 13.08 10.01
N HIS A 62 -3.33 12.04 10.55
CA HIS A 62 -3.58 11.92 11.99
C HIS A 62 -2.31 11.71 12.81
N PHE A 63 -1.30 11.03 12.25
CA PHE A 63 -0.01 10.83 12.91
C PHE A 63 0.85 12.10 12.86
N GLY A 64 0.79 12.83 11.75
CA GLY A 64 1.39 14.15 11.62
C GLY A 64 0.91 14.86 10.35
N ALA A 65 0.65 16.16 10.42
CA ALA A 65 0.31 16.94 9.23
C ALA A 65 1.48 17.06 8.24
N ASP A 66 2.70 16.83 8.73
CA ASP A 66 3.98 16.83 8.01
C ASP A 66 4.52 15.40 7.82
N TRP A 67 3.62 14.41 7.72
CA TRP A 67 4.02 13.01 7.67
C TRP A 67 4.90 12.69 6.45
N MET A 68 4.69 13.38 5.33
CA MET A 68 5.46 13.18 4.10
C MET A 68 6.92 13.58 4.28
N GLU A 69 7.20 14.63 5.05
CA GLU A 69 8.56 15.10 5.34
C GLU A 69 9.27 14.23 6.40
N ARG A 70 8.49 13.47 7.18
CA ARG A 70 8.97 12.68 8.32
C ARG A 70 8.68 11.18 8.18
N GLU A 71 8.49 10.69 6.95
CA GLU A 71 8.15 9.28 6.72
C GLU A 71 9.20 8.31 7.31
N SER A 72 10.47 8.71 7.32
CA SER A 72 11.55 7.92 7.90
C SER A 72 11.71 8.11 9.42
N ASP A 73 10.99 9.04 10.05
CA ASP A 73 11.10 9.34 11.48
C ASP A 73 10.32 8.31 12.32
N PRO A 74 10.97 7.47 13.14
CA PRO A 74 10.27 6.50 13.97
C PRO A 74 9.28 7.13 14.97
N ASP A 75 9.53 8.37 15.39
CA ASP A 75 8.71 9.06 16.39
C ASP A 75 7.41 9.65 15.82
N LEU A 76 7.29 9.77 14.48
CA LEU A 76 6.04 10.09 13.80
C LEU A 76 4.94 9.06 14.13
N TYR A 77 5.31 7.78 14.20
CA TYR A 77 4.35 6.70 14.26
C TYR A 77 3.96 6.31 15.69
N PRO A 78 2.68 6.16 16.03
CA PRO A 78 2.28 5.70 17.36
C PRO A 78 2.84 4.30 17.70
N PRO A 79 3.15 4.01 18.98
CA PRO A 79 3.74 2.72 19.37
C PRO A 79 2.92 1.47 19.02
N TYR A 80 1.61 1.62 18.82
CA TYR A 80 0.72 0.51 18.47
C TYR A 80 0.67 0.23 16.96
N TYR A 81 1.09 1.16 16.12
CA TYR A 81 0.96 1.06 14.66
C TYR A 81 2.04 0.13 14.10
N GLY A 82 1.65 -0.90 13.36
CA GLY A 82 2.52 -1.90 12.73
C GLY A 82 2.76 -1.69 11.23
N GLY A 83 2.12 -0.68 10.64
CA GLY A 83 2.07 -0.47 9.19
C GLY A 83 0.64 -0.53 8.64
N SER A 84 0.46 -0.15 7.38
CA SER A 84 -0.79 -0.33 6.66
C SER A 84 -0.53 -0.69 5.21
N PHE A 85 -1.44 -1.45 4.62
CA PHE A 85 -1.34 -1.90 3.23
C PHE A 85 -2.73 -2.12 2.65
N ILE A 86 -2.80 -2.31 1.33
CA ILE A 86 -4.02 -2.68 0.62
C ILE A 86 -3.90 -4.15 0.27
N ASP A 87 -4.85 -4.97 0.70
CA ASP A 87 -4.84 -6.40 0.38
C ASP A 87 -5.31 -6.68 -1.07
N ASN A 88 -5.19 -7.93 -1.50
CA ASN A 88 -5.57 -8.36 -2.85
C ASN A 88 -7.06 -8.16 -3.18
N SER A 89 -7.91 -7.85 -2.20
CA SER A 89 -9.33 -7.55 -2.38
C SER A 89 -9.64 -6.05 -2.42
N GLY A 90 -8.59 -5.21 -2.41
CA GLY A 90 -8.67 -3.76 -2.36
C GLY A 90 -8.98 -3.22 -0.96
N THR A 91 -8.99 -4.07 0.08
CA THR A 91 -9.34 -3.65 1.44
C THR A 91 -8.13 -3.03 2.14
N PHE A 92 -8.36 -1.89 2.79
CA PHE A 92 -7.36 -1.27 3.65
C PHE A 92 -7.16 -2.11 4.92
N VAL A 93 -5.90 -2.47 5.18
CA VAL A 93 -5.49 -3.23 6.37
C VAL A 93 -4.57 -2.37 7.21
N VAL A 94 -4.87 -2.26 8.51
CA VAL A 94 -3.99 -1.63 9.49
C VAL A 94 -3.43 -2.71 10.41
N ALA A 95 -2.13 -2.91 10.36
CA ALA A 95 -1.41 -3.76 11.29
C ALA A 95 -1.25 -3.03 12.63
N VAL A 96 -1.54 -3.70 13.74
CA VAL A 96 -1.42 -3.14 15.08
C VAL A 96 -0.81 -4.12 16.07
N THR A 97 -0.03 -3.61 17.03
CA THR A 97 0.37 -4.36 18.21
C THR A 97 -0.72 -4.29 19.28
N GLY A 98 -0.72 -5.25 20.21
CA GLY A 98 -1.71 -5.29 21.30
C GLY A 98 -3.09 -5.80 20.86
N ASP A 99 -4.15 -5.20 21.39
CA ASP A 99 -5.53 -5.66 21.19
C ASP A 99 -6.18 -5.10 19.90
N PRO A 100 -6.56 -5.94 18.93
CA PRO A 100 -7.15 -5.50 17.67
C PRO A 100 -8.50 -4.82 17.84
N GLU A 101 -9.33 -5.27 18.78
CA GLU A 101 -10.69 -4.74 18.94
C GLU A 101 -10.67 -3.31 19.49
N SER A 102 -9.89 -3.07 20.55
CA SER A 102 -9.67 -1.73 21.07
C SER A 102 -9.06 -0.79 20.02
N ASN A 103 -8.10 -1.27 19.23
CA ASN A 103 -7.50 -0.48 18.16
C ASN A 103 -8.49 -0.19 17.03
N ARG A 104 -9.35 -1.15 16.67
CA ARG A 104 -10.35 -1.00 15.61
C ARG A 104 -11.31 0.15 15.91
N GLN A 105 -11.78 0.27 17.15
CA GLN A 105 -12.68 1.37 17.55
C GLN A 105 -12.00 2.75 17.41
N ARG A 106 -10.75 2.86 17.86
CA ARG A 106 -9.95 4.07 17.70
C ARG A 106 -9.73 4.41 16.22
N LEU A 107 -9.32 3.43 15.43
CA LEU A 107 -9.05 3.60 14.00
C LEU A 107 -10.32 3.99 13.23
N ALA A 108 -11.47 3.40 13.53
CA ALA A 108 -12.73 3.78 12.88
C ALA A 108 -13.08 5.27 13.11
N THR A 109 -12.75 5.79 14.30
CA THR A 109 -12.93 7.22 14.62
C THR A 109 -11.98 8.09 13.78
N ILE A 110 -10.71 7.69 13.64
CA ILE A 110 -9.70 8.41 12.85
C ILE A 110 -10.07 8.41 11.36
N LEU A 111 -10.44 7.24 10.82
CA LEU A 111 -10.71 7.04 9.40
C LEU A 111 -12.08 7.62 8.98
N GLY A 112 -13.00 7.77 9.93
CA GLY A 112 -14.37 8.19 9.67
C GLY A 112 -15.20 7.12 8.94
N GLY A 113 -14.91 5.84 9.19
CA GLY A 113 -15.59 4.69 8.60
C GLY A 113 -15.06 3.38 9.15
N ASP A 114 -15.70 2.26 8.79
CA ASP A 114 -15.44 0.93 9.36
C ASP A 114 -15.12 -0.16 8.32
N ASP A 115 -15.03 0.20 7.03
CA ASP A 115 -14.71 -0.69 5.92
C ASP A 115 -13.19 -0.91 5.77
N PHE A 116 -12.56 -1.37 6.85
CA PHE A 116 -11.14 -1.71 6.91
C PHE A 116 -10.92 -2.92 7.84
N LYS A 117 -9.77 -3.57 7.68
CA LYS A 117 -9.33 -4.68 8.54
C LYS A 117 -8.26 -4.22 9.51
N VAL A 118 -8.24 -4.86 10.67
CA VAL A 118 -7.17 -4.71 11.66
C VAL A 118 -6.52 -6.07 11.85
N GLU A 119 -5.20 -6.11 11.72
CA GLU A 119 -4.41 -7.32 11.90
C GLU A 119 -3.48 -7.18 13.10
N ARG A 120 -3.41 -8.22 13.94
CA ARG A 120 -2.49 -8.23 15.08
C ARG A 120 -1.10 -8.60 14.59
N VAL A 121 -0.11 -7.79 14.94
CA VAL A 121 1.30 -8.04 14.68
C VAL A 121 2.14 -7.95 15.96
N ILE A 122 3.39 -8.39 15.89
CA ILE A 122 4.30 -8.45 17.05
C ILE A 122 5.02 -7.13 17.22
N TYR A 123 5.50 -6.55 16.13
CA TYR A 123 6.34 -5.37 16.15
C TYR A 123 5.62 -4.16 15.59
N SER A 124 5.93 -2.99 16.13
CA SER A 124 5.44 -1.74 15.60
C SER A 124 6.30 -1.26 14.42
N TYR A 125 5.72 -0.42 13.57
CA TYR A 125 6.40 0.27 12.50
C TYR A 125 7.57 1.11 13.03
N ARG A 126 7.37 1.78 14.18
CA ARG A 126 8.44 2.47 14.90
C ARG A 126 9.64 1.55 15.18
N GLN A 127 9.42 0.32 15.64
CA GLN A 127 10.52 -0.61 15.89
C GLN A 127 11.23 -1.04 14.60
N MET A 128 10.49 -1.17 13.49
CA MET A 128 11.10 -1.45 12.18
C MET A 128 11.96 -0.27 11.71
N MET A 129 11.46 0.97 11.83
CA MET A 129 12.23 2.17 11.48
C MET A 129 13.47 2.36 12.35
N GLN A 130 13.39 2.08 13.65
CA GLN A 130 14.56 2.11 14.53
C GLN A 130 15.65 1.11 14.11
N VAL A 131 15.28 -0.04 13.54
CA VAL A 131 16.26 -0.98 12.97
C VAL A 131 16.85 -0.42 11.68
N MET A 132 16.04 0.23 10.84
CA MET A 132 16.54 0.92 9.64
C MET A 132 17.53 2.04 10.01
N ASP A 133 17.28 2.83 11.05
CA ASP A 133 18.21 3.86 11.53
C ASP A 133 19.57 3.27 11.93
N LEU A 134 19.59 2.10 12.58
CA LEU A 134 20.84 1.42 12.95
C LEU A 134 21.61 0.95 11.70
N ILE A 135 20.89 0.48 10.68
CA ILE A 135 21.49 0.08 9.40
C ILE A 135 22.07 1.31 8.71
N ASP A 136 21.31 2.39 8.58
CA ASP A 136 21.75 3.61 7.93
C ASP A 136 22.96 4.23 8.65
N ALA A 137 22.92 4.29 9.98
CA ALA A 137 24.04 4.77 10.79
C ALA A 137 25.33 3.96 10.54
N PHE A 138 25.21 2.63 10.41
CA PHE A 138 26.35 1.77 10.07
C PHE A 138 26.87 2.02 8.66
N LEU A 139 25.98 2.16 7.67
CA LEU A 139 26.35 2.34 6.26
C LEU A 139 27.03 3.69 5.98
N VAL A 140 26.70 4.73 6.75
CA VAL A 140 27.30 6.07 6.59
C VAL A 140 28.49 6.33 7.52
N ASP A 141 28.81 5.41 8.42
CA ASP A 141 29.94 5.56 9.34
C ASP A 141 31.27 5.37 8.60
N SER A 142 31.96 6.49 8.37
CA SER A 142 33.28 6.54 7.72
C SER A 142 34.39 5.76 8.46
N SER A 143 34.17 5.33 9.71
CA SER A 143 35.12 4.49 10.44
C SER A 143 35.00 3.00 10.11
N VAL A 144 33.89 2.58 9.47
CA VAL A 144 33.70 1.21 8.98
C VAL A 144 34.51 1.04 7.69
N LEU A 145 35.39 0.03 7.67
CA LEU A 145 36.22 -0.26 6.50
C LEU A 145 35.37 -0.83 5.35
N GLU A 146 35.71 -0.47 4.11
CA GLU A 146 34.99 -0.96 2.91
C GLU A 146 35.03 -2.49 2.76
N ASP A 147 36.07 -3.15 3.28
CA ASP A 147 36.21 -4.59 3.28
C ASP A 147 35.45 -5.30 4.41
N HIS A 148 34.68 -4.55 5.23
CA HIS A 148 33.82 -5.13 6.24
C HIS A 148 32.84 -6.11 5.59
N PRO A 149 32.67 -7.36 6.09
CA PRO A 149 31.88 -8.39 5.42
C PRO A 149 30.43 -7.98 5.15
N VAL A 150 29.84 -7.16 6.02
CA VAL A 150 28.50 -6.61 5.75
C VAL A 150 28.53 -5.60 4.61
N MET A 151 29.49 -4.66 4.58
CA MET A 151 29.59 -3.64 3.53
C MET A 151 29.81 -4.27 2.15
N ALA A 152 30.68 -5.28 2.06
CA ALA A 152 30.98 -5.97 0.81
C ALA A 152 29.77 -6.73 0.21
N HIS A 153 28.80 -7.10 1.05
CA HIS A 153 27.67 -7.94 0.65
C HIS A 153 26.30 -7.27 0.79
N PHE A 154 26.21 -6.06 1.34
CA PHE A 154 24.94 -5.37 1.52
C PHE A 154 24.35 -4.94 0.17
N ALA A 155 23.11 -5.35 -0.10
CA ALA A 155 22.38 -5.04 -1.33
C ALA A 155 21.15 -4.15 -1.08
N GLY A 156 20.71 -4.01 0.16
CA GLY A 156 19.60 -3.13 0.54
C GLY A 156 18.93 -3.59 1.83
N ALA A 157 18.07 -2.74 2.38
CA ALA A 157 17.17 -3.09 3.45
C ALA A 157 15.87 -2.29 3.33
N TYR A 158 14.76 -2.86 3.81
CA TYR A 158 13.48 -2.16 3.87
C TYR A 158 12.56 -2.75 4.94
N PRO A 159 11.66 -1.94 5.53
CA PRO A 159 10.58 -2.46 6.36
C PRO A 159 9.52 -3.14 5.50
N ASP A 160 9.20 -4.38 5.80
CA ASP A 160 8.11 -5.13 5.19
C ASP A 160 6.93 -5.17 6.15
N VAL A 161 5.94 -4.32 5.88
CA VAL A 161 4.73 -4.19 6.71
C VAL A 161 3.83 -5.42 6.64
N MET A 162 3.87 -6.18 5.54
CA MET A 162 3.02 -7.37 5.36
C MET A 162 3.58 -8.55 6.15
N GLU A 163 4.90 -8.72 6.17
CA GLU A 163 5.56 -9.75 6.99
C GLU A 163 5.86 -9.31 8.43
N ASN A 164 5.71 -8.01 8.73
CA ASN A 164 6.06 -7.39 10.00
C ASN A 164 7.53 -7.64 10.41
N ARG A 165 8.45 -7.41 9.45
CA ARG A 165 9.89 -7.61 9.58
C ARG A 165 10.67 -6.50 8.88
N VAL A 166 11.95 -6.37 9.20
CA VAL A 166 12.90 -5.65 8.36
C VAL A 166 13.63 -6.66 7.48
N LYS A 167 13.50 -6.52 6.17
CA LYS A 167 14.21 -7.35 5.20
C LYS A 167 15.59 -6.76 4.98
N VAL A 168 16.63 -7.56 5.18
CA VAL A 168 18.02 -7.20 4.87
C VAL A 168 18.48 -8.07 3.72
N ILE A 169 18.75 -7.44 2.59
CA ILE A 169 19.17 -8.10 1.36
C ILE A 169 20.69 -8.14 1.34
N LEU A 170 21.25 -9.34 1.20
CA LEU A 170 22.68 -9.58 1.05
C LEU A 170 22.95 -10.32 -0.26
N THR A 171 24.08 -10.06 -0.91
CA THR A 171 24.51 -10.84 -2.09
C THR A 171 24.85 -12.28 -1.73
N GLU A 172 25.22 -12.51 -0.47
CA GLU A 172 25.43 -13.82 0.12
C GLU A 172 24.84 -13.87 1.54
N VAL A 173 24.07 -14.91 1.85
CA VAL A 173 23.54 -15.17 3.19
C VAL A 173 24.25 -16.38 3.77
N ASN A 174 25.23 -16.12 4.63
CA ASN A 174 25.97 -17.15 5.36
C ASN A 174 26.15 -16.76 6.85
N SER A 175 26.66 -17.70 7.65
CA SER A 175 26.83 -17.46 9.09
C SER A 175 27.86 -16.38 9.41
N GLU A 176 28.90 -16.22 8.59
CA GLU A 176 29.90 -15.18 8.82
C GLU A 176 29.29 -13.79 8.69
N ILE A 177 28.68 -13.50 7.55
CA ILE A 177 28.10 -12.18 7.25
C ILE A 177 26.95 -11.86 8.21
N THR A 178 26.03 -12.81 8.42
CA THR A 178 24.88 -12.55 9.29
C THR A 178 25.28 -12.42 10.77
N ASN A 179 26.34 -13.12 11.23
CA ASN A 179 26.84 -12.91 12.60
C ASN A 179 27.59 -11.59 12.74
N ARG A 180 28.29 -11.11 11.71
CA ARG A 180 28.85 -9.76 11.69
C ARG A 180 27.75 -8.71 11.78
N PHE A 181 26.72 -8.82 10.93
CA PHE A 181 25.55 -7.93 11.00
C PHE A 181 24.94 -7.89 12.40
N ARG A 182 24.66 -9.06 13.00
CA ARG A 182 24.05 -9.12 14.34
C ARG A 182 24.88 -8.46 15.42
N ARG A 183 26.21 -8.62 15.36
CA ARG A 183 27.11 -8.07 16.37
C ARG A 183 27.35 -6.57 16.18
N ASP A 184 27.49 -6.13 14.94
CA ASP A 184 28.00 -4.79 14.63
C ASP A 184 26.86 -3.80 14.32
N ILE A 185 25.65 -4.27 14.00
CA ILE A 185 24.49 -3.44 13.63
C ILE A 185 23.30 -3.73 14.54
N SER A 186 22.72 -4.93 14.48
CA SER A 186 21.55 -5.30 15.30
C SER A 186 21.30 -6.80 15.30
N ASP A 187 21.13 -7.39 16.49
CA ASP A 187 20.73 -8.78 16.71
C ASP A 187 19.22 -8.97 16.84
N SER A 188 18.44 -7.93 16.52
CA SER A 188 16.99 -7.94 16.70
C SER A 188 16.32 -9.08 15.92
N PRO A 189 15.38 -9.82 16.53
CA PRO A 189 14.61 -10.84 15.83
C PRO A 189 13.71 -10.26 14.74
N LEU A 190 13.54 -8.94 14.68
CA LEU A 190 12.85 -8.22 13.60
C LEU A 190 13.45 -8.44 12.22
N ILE A 191 14.74 -8.75 12.16
CA ILE A 191 15.49 -8.82 10.92
C ILE A 191 15.33 -10.19 10.27
N LEU A 192 15.00 -10.17 8.99
CA LEU A 192 15.04 -11.33 8.12
C LEU A 192 16.08 -11.11 7.02
N PHE A 193 17.05 -12.01 6.94
CA PHE A 193 18.07 -11.96 5.88
C PHE A 193 17.59 -12.69 4.63
N GLU A 194 17.76 -12.06 3.49
CA GLU A 194 17.41 -12.60 2.18
C GLU A 194 18.56 -12.44 1.21
N LYS A 195 18.67 -13.38 0.27
CA LYS A 195 19.65 -13.28 -0.81
C LYS A 195 19.09 -12.42 -1.94
N GLY A 196 19.87 -11.46 -2.42
CA GLY A 196 19.54 -10.64 -3.59
C GLY A 196 20.76 -10.15 -4.35
N GLU A 197 20.59 -9.13 -5.17
CA GLU A 197 21.65 -8.56 -6.02
C GLU A 197 21.80 -7.07 -5.71
N ILE A 198 23.02 -6.53 -5.85
CA ILE A 198 23.26 -5.09 -5.73
C ILE A 198 22.56 -4.40 -6.90
N PRO A 199 21.70 -3.39 -6.66
CA PRO A 199 21.04 -2.66 -7.73
C PRO A 199 22.07 -2.06 -8.71
N GLN A 200 21.89 -2.30 -10.00
CA GLN A 200 22.68 -1.60 -11.03
C GLN A 200 22.10 -0.20 -11.22
N LEU A 201 22.91 0.82 -10.95
CA LEU A 201 22.58 2.20 -11.31
C LEU A 201 22.84 2.36 -12.82
N TYR A 202 21.77 2.49 -13.60
CA TYR A 202 21.82 2.82 -15.03
C TYR A 202 21.65 4.32 -15.26
#